data_AF-W0J6S2-F1
#
_entry.id   AF-W0J6S2-F1
#
_cell.length_a   1.000
_cell.length_b   1.000
_cell.length_c   1.000
_cell.angle_alpha   90.00
_cell.angle_beta   90.00
_cell.angle_gamma   90.00
#
_symmetry.space_group_name_H-M   'P 1'
#
loop_
_entity.id
_entity.type
_entity.pdbx_description
1 polymer ?
#
loop_
_entity_poly.entity_id
_entity_poly.type
_entity_poly.pdbx_seq_one_letter_code
_entity_poly.pdbx_strand_id
1 'polypeptide(L)'
;MKTPKTLNLAVVGFALVAAALAARADYTENLLVGWTFNSGPDDVLTSDLGSLSNVMLVARDVGSDTAFSANSDGTLSLGGGKVLVADAINSATYPGLANAFTLWVRLRFDTLQTNAMVFGLIDSVSAASGFGHLSGTLRVVSGEEGTIGYYGRTDSGGDISRGSGFMAISGGEFIDIAIRFSDTDNNSSAYDAWLGNGENGQSHGGTWNGASAGMQAFQSLALGRLNSDTSAKLTIDEVRLYDAFLSNEQLAQISARAIPEPAAGTTIAAVCLLAGILGARHRRRRRQHDDAESCNPLT
;
A
#
# COMPACT_ATOMS: atom_id res chain seq x y z
N MET A 1 48.72 -24.34 34.49
CA MET A 1 48.19 -24.59 33.13
C MET A 1 46.69 -24.36 33.15
N LYS A 2 46.21 -23.31 32.50
CA LYS A 2 44.78 -22.99 32.35
C LYS A 2 44.46 -23.04 30.85
N THR A 3 43.52 -23.89 30.47
CA THR A 3 42.94 -23.98 29.13
C THR A 3 42.11 -22.72 28.82
N PRO A 4 42.25 -22.08 27.64
CA PRO A 4 41.34 -21.02 27.25
C PRO A 4 40.01 -21.60 26.74
N LYS A 5 38.90 -21.02 27.23
CA LYS A 5 37.53 -21.23 26.75
C LYS A 5 37.41 -20.67 25.33
N THR A 6 37.15 -21.52 24.35
CA THR A 6 36.62 -21.12 23.04
C THR A 6 35.15 -20.74 23.23
N LEU A 7 34.87 -19.44 23.18
CA LEU A 7 33.50 -18.92 23.13
C LEU A 7 32.93 -19.23 21.74
N ASN A 8 31.78 -19.91 21.71
CA ASN A 8 31.04 -20.28 20.51
C ASN A 8 30.63 -19.04 19.70
N LEU A 9 31.40 -18.71 18.67
CA LEU A 9 31.06 -17.67 17.67
C LEU A 9 30.09 -18.18 16.58
N ALA A 10 29.68 -19.46 16.64
CA ALA A 10 28.88 -20.10 15.60
C ALA A 10 27.36 -19.97 15.78
N VAL A 11 26.87 -19.54 16.97
CA VAL A 11 25.42 -19.51 17.25
C VAL A 11 24.75 -18.20 16.83
N VAL A 12 25.49 -17.09 16.72
CA VAL A 12 24.92 -15.79 16.34
C VAL A 12 24.65 -15.69 14.83
N GLY A 13 25.38 -16.45 14.00
CA GLY A 13 25.21 -16.44 12.54
C GLY A 13 23.96 -17.14 12.03
N PHE A 14 23.52 -18.23 12.69
CA PHE A 14 22.35 -19.00 12.24
C PHE A 14 21.01 -18.34 12.63
N ALA A 15 20.96 -17.59 13.73
CA ALA A 15 19.76 -16.87 14.14
C ALA A 15 19.45 -15.67 13.22
N LEU A 16 20.48 -14.98 12.69
CA LEU A 16 20.26 -13.89 11.73
C LEU A 16 19.79 -14.41 10.36
N VAL A 17 20.24 -15.59 9.93
CA VAL A 17 19.81 -16.19 8.66
C VAL A 17 18.41 -16.82 8.78
N ALA A 18 18.05 -17.40 9.94
CA ALA A 18 16.69 -17.86 10.20
C ALA A 18 15.69 -16.70 10.39
N ALA A 19 16.10 -15.58 11.00
CA ALA A 19 15.28 -14.37 11.08
C ALA A 19 15.14 -13.64 9.72
N ALA A 20 16.16 -13.75 8.85
CA ALA A 20 16.11 -13.24 7.47
C ALA A 20 15.44 -14.21 6.48
N LEU A 21 15.21 -15.48 6.84
CA LEU A 21 14.42 -16.45 6.06
C LEU A 21 12.99 -16.63 6.60
N ALA A 22 12.72 -16.14 7.82
CA ALA A 22 11.38 -15.72 8.21
C ALA A 22 10.95 -14.41 7.51
N ALA A 23 11.87 -13.78 6.75
CA ALA A 23 11.48 -12.78 5.78
C ALA A 23 10.55 -13.42 4.75
N ARG A 24 9.32 -12.91 4.74
CA ARG A 24 8.49 -12.79 3.54
C ARG A 24 8.12 -14.11 2.88
N ALA A 25 7.25 -14.89 3.54
CA ALA A 25 6.26 -15.65 2.77
C ALA A 25 5.26 -14.63 2.18
N ASP A 26 5.69 -13.76 1.27
CA ASP A 26 4.84 -12.74 0.64
C ASP A 26 3.62 -13.47 0.07
N TYR A 27 2.43 -13.15 0.60
CA TYR A 27 1.16 -13.66 0.08
C TYR A 27 0.98 -13.05 -1.32
N THR A 28 1.66 -13.67 -2.26
CA THR A 28 1.75 -13.37 -3.69
C THR A 28 0.92 -14.35 -4.49
N GLU A 29 0.44 -15.42 -3.84
CA GLU A 29 -0.58 -16.28 -4.41
C GLU A 29 -1.80 -15.42 -4.75
N ASN A 30 -2.21 -15.49 -6.02
CA ASN A 30 -3.29 -14.69 -6.59
C ASN A 30 -3.05 -13.17 -6.61
N LEU A 31 -1.82 -12.70 -6.35
CA LEU A 31 -1.49 -11.28 -6.49
C LEU A 31 -1.28 -10.95 -7.97
N LEU A 32 -2.24 -10.22 -8.56
CA LEU A 32 -2.11 -9.73 -9.93
C LEU A 32 -1.09 -8.61 -10.00
N VAL A 33 -1.31 -7.54 -9.23
CA VAL A 33 -0.53 -6.31 -9.34
C VAL A 33 -0.52 -5.57 -8.00
N GLY A 34 0.57 -4.87 -7.72
CA GLY A 34 0.62 -3.92 -6.61
C GLY A 34 1.67 -2.83 -6.81
N TRP A 35 1.55 -1.81 -5.97
CA TRP A 35 2.42 -0.63 -5.94
C TRP A 35 2.80 -0.33 -4.49
N THR A 36 4.10 -0.31 -4.20
CA THR A 36 4.63 0.18 -2.91
C THR A 36 5.15 1.62 -2.97
N PHE A 37 5.18 2.22 -4.16
CA PHE A 37 5.67 3.58 -4.44
C PHE A 37 7.10 3.90 -3.91
N ASN A 38 7.88 2.87 -3.58
CA ASN A 38 9.28 2.99 -3.15
C ASN A 38 10.28 2.99 -4.32
N SER A 39 9.79 2.89 -5.56
CA SER A 39 10.62 3.01 -6.77
C SER A 39 11.12 4.45 -6.97
N GLY A 40 12.12 4.61 -7.84
CA GLY A 40 12.63 5.93 -8.19
C GLY A 40 11.55 6.85 -8.78
N PRO A 41 11.79 8.16 -8.84
CA PRO A 41 10.79 9.14 -9.28
C PRO A 41 10.23 8.89 -10.69
N ASP A 42 11.01 8.25 -11.56
CA ASP A 42 10.60 7.94 -12.94
C ASP A 42 9.66 6.71 -13.03
N ASP A 43 9.66 5.85 -12.01
CA ASP A 43 8.95 4.57 -11.99
C ASP A 43 7.97 4.44 -10.81
N VAL A 44 7.72 5.54 -10.07
CA VAL A 44 6.90 5.53 -8.85
C VAL A 44 5.47 5.03 -9.09
N LEU A 45 4.94 5.22 -10.30
CA LEU A 45 3.59 4.79 -10.69
C LEU A 45 3.57 3.43 -11.42
N THR A 46 4.72 2.79 -11.61
CA THR A 46 4.82 1.48 -12.24
C THR A 46 4.71 0.39 -11.19
N SER A 47 3.95 -0.68 -11.48
CA SER A 47 3.79 -1.79 -10.55
C SER A 47 5.11 -2.47 -10.22
N ASP A 48 5.35 -2.68 -8.93
CA ASP A 48 6.56 -3.30 -8.38
C ASP A 48 6.25 -4.60 -7.61
N LEU A 49 4.97 -4.96 -7.52
CA LEU A 49 4.49 -6.22 -6.93
C LEU A 49 3.56 -6.97 -7.88
N GLY A 50 3.47 -8.28 -7.66
CA GLY A 50 2.53 -9.18 -8.35
C GLY A 50 3.09 -9.84 -9.60
N SER A 51 2.23 -10.59 -10.27
CA SER A 51 2.54 -11.31 -11.51
C SER A 51 2.56 -10.39 -12.74
N LEU A 52 1.84 -9.27 -12.69
CA LEU A 52 1.77 -8.28 -13.75
C LEU A 52 2.84 -7.20 -13.54
N SER A 53 3.94 -7.33 -14.29
CA SER A 53 4.95 -6.27 -14.38
C SER A 53 4.54 -5.17 -15.36
N ASN A 54 4.94 -3.93 -15.10
CA ASN A 54 4.78 -2.76 -15.98
C ASN A 54 3.34 -2.25 -16.12
N VAL A 55 2.46 -2.53 -15.16
CA VAL A 55 1.16 -1.86 -15.10
C VAL A 55 1.37 -0.49 -14.49
N MET A 56 1.07 0.57 -15.23
CA MET A 56 1.23 1.94 -14.76
C MET A 56 -0.09 2.54 -14.26
N LEU A 57 -0.01 3.23 -13.13
CA LEU A 57 -1.01 4.21 -12.74
C LEU A 57 -0.76 5.50 -13.53
N VAL A 58 -1.81 6.03 -14.14
CA VAL A 58 -1.80 7.30 -14.87
C VAL A 58 -2.50 8.36 -14.02
N ALA A 59 -1.79 9.42 -13.65
CA ALA A 59 -2.35 10.54 -12.92
C ALA A 59 -3.19 11.44 -13.85
N ARG A 60 -4.42 11.77 -13.42
CA ARG A 60 -5.36 12.62 -14.16
C ARG A 60 -5.99 13.66 -13.25
N ASP A 61 -6.30 14.81 -13.85
CA ASP A 61 -6.97 15.94 -13.20
C ASP A 61 -8.47 15.89 -13.47
N VAL A 62 -9.26 15.77 -12.40
CA VAL A 62 -10.74 15.71 -12.46
C VAL A 62 -11.39 16.80 -11.60
N GLY A 63 -10.60 17.66 -10.95
CA GLY A 63 -11.06 18.76 -10.11
C GLY A 63 -10.00 19.86 -9.95
N SER A 64 -10.25 20.81 -9.05
CA SER A 64 -9.39 22.00 -8.88
C SER A 64 -8.15 21.78 -8.01
N ASP A 65 -8.20 20.90 -7.01
CA ASP A 65 -7.05 20.59 -6.14
C ASP A 65 -6.18 19.49 -6.76
N THR A 66 -5.38 19.88 -7.75
CA THR A 66 -4.54 18.96 -8.54
C THR A 66 -3.16 18.72 -7.92
N ALA A 67 -3.02 18.85 -6.60
CA ALA A 67 -1.77 18.53 -5.92
C ALA A 67 -1.43 17.03 -6.07
N PHE A 68 -0.18 16.71 -6.39
CA PHE A 68 0.33 15.34 -6.47
C PHE A 68 1.83 15.33 -6.14
N SER A 69 2.24 14.44 -5.24
CA SER A 69 3.65 14.25 -4.89
C SER A 69 3.95 12.81 -4.50
N ALA A 70 5.10 12.32 -4.97
CA ALA A 70 5.76 11.16 -4.37
C ALA A 70 6.63 11.65 -3.21
N ASN A 71 6.41 11.09 -2.04
CA ASN A 71 7.07 11.48 -0.81
C ASN A 71 8.31 10.62 -0.57
N SER A 72 9.28 11.15 0.18
CA SER A 72 10.54 10.44 0.46
C SER A 72 10.39 9.21 1.35
N ASP A 73 9.23 9.04 1.99
CA ASP A 73 8.89 7.92 2.86
C ASP A 73 8.23 6.75 2.12
N GLY A 74 8.13 6.81 0.78
CA GLY A 74 7.51 5.76 -0.03
C GLY A 74 6.00 5.92 -0.20
N THR A 75 5.42 7.07 0.16
CA THR A 75 3.99 7.32 0.01
C THR A 75 3.68 8.27 -1.14
N LEU A 76 2.43 8.26 -1.64
CA LEU A 76 1.91 9.24 -2.59
C LEU A 76 0.89 10.15 -1.93
N SER A 77 1.02 11.47 -2.08
CA SER A 77 -0.02 12.42 -1.68
C SER A 77 -0.84 12.89 -2.88
N LEU A 78 -2.16 12.85 -2.74
CA LEU A 78 -3.14 13.22 -3.76
C LEU A 78 -4.07 14.32 -3.22
N GLY A 79 -4.16 15.42 -3.96
CA GLY A 79 -5.14 16.47 -3.73
C GLY A 79 -6.56 16.04 -4.10
N GLY A 80 -7.55 16.80 -3.64
CA GLY A 80 -8.98 16.50 -3.83
C GLY A 80 -9.50 16.66 -5.27
N GLY A 81 -8.63 16.86 -6.25
CA GLY A 81 -8.92 16.92 -7.69
C GLY A 81 -8.13 15.90 -8.50
N LYS A 82 -7.37 15.00 -7.86
CA LYS A 82 -6.56 13.98 -8.53
C LYS A 82 -7.23 12.60 -8.53
N VAL A 83 -7.01 11.86 -9.61
CA VAL A 83 -7.26 10.43 -9.69
C VAL A 83 -6.05 9.73 -10.34
N LEU A 84 -5.68 8.57 -9.84
CA LEU A 84 -4.71 7.66 -10.45
C LEU A 84 -5.48 6.49 -11.06
N VAL A 85 -5.16 6.12 -12.30
CA VAL A 85 -5.93 5.13 -13.05
C VAL A 85 -5.02 4.10 -13.71
N ALA A 86 -5.32 2.83 -13.53
CA ALA A 86 -4.67 1.73 -14.23
C ALA A 86 -5.62 1.16 -15.29
N ASP A 87 -5.62 1.75 -16.51
CA ASP A 87 -6.50 1.33 -17.62
C ASP A 87 -6.20 -0.08 -18.12
N ALA A 88 -4.97 -0.56 -17.91
CA ALA A 88 -4.61 -1.94 -18.25
C ALA A 88 -5.39 -2.96 -17.39
N ILE A 89 -5.87 -2.57 -16.21
CA ILE A 89 -6.71 -3.40 -15.34
C ILE A 89 -8.18 -3.17 -15.69
N ASN A 90 -8.72 -3.98 -16.61
CA ASN A 90 -10.09 -3.86 -17.10
C ASN A 90 -10.74 -5.23 -17.34
N SER A 91 -12.07 -5.27 -17.44
CA SER A 91 -12.81 -6.54 -17.61
C SER A 91 -12.56 -7.26 -18.94
N ALA A 92 -12.13 -6.55 -19.99
CA ALA A 92 -11.80 -7.18 -21.27
C ALA A 92 -10.47 -7.96 -21.19
N THR A 93 -9.52 -7.43 -20.43
CA THR A 93 -8.17 -8.01 -20.26
C THR A 93 -8.15 -9.05 -19.13
N TYR A 94 -8.90 -8.78 -18.05
CA TYR A 94 -8.98 -9.63 -16.86
C TYR A 94 -10.43 -9.98 -16.53
N PRO A 95 -11.10 -10.81 -17.36
CA PRO A 95 -12.50 -11.17 -17.16
C PRO A 95 -12.75 -11.92 -15.85
N GLY A 96 -11.73 -12.61 -15.30
CA GLY A 96 -11.83 -13.30 -14.01
C GLY A 96 -12.16 -12.38 -12.83
N LEU A 97 -11.81 -11.08 -12.92
CA LEU A 97 -12.13 -10.09 -11.89
C LEU A 97 -13.63 -9.80 -11.78
N ALA A 98 -14.42 -10.17 -12.79
CA ALA A 98 -15.88 -10.13 -12.70
C ALA A 98 -16.41 -11.19 -11.72
N ASN A 99 -15.66 -12.27 -11.47
CA ASN A 99 -16.07 -13.39 -10.64
C ASN A 99 -15.46 -13.31 -9.24
N ALA A 100 -14.20 -12.92 -9.12
CA ALA A 100 -13.56 -12.79 -7.82
C ALA A 100 -12.43 -11.77 -7.85
N PHE A 101 -12.36 -10.93 -6.82
CA PHE A 101 -11.22 -10.05 -6.60
C PHE A 101 -11.11 -9.61 -5.15
N THR A 102 -9.92 -9.14 -4.79
CA THR A 102 -9.68 -8.35 -3.58
C THR A 102 -8.81 -7.16 -3.94
N LEU A 103 -9.30 -5.95 -3.69
CA LEU A 103 -8.51 -4.72 -3.78
C LEU A 103 -8.21 -4.25 -2.36
N TRP A 104 -6.95 -4.34 -1.96
CA TRP A 104 -6.44 -3.90 -0.66
C TRP A 104 -5.60 -2.63 -0.84
N VAL A 105 -5.77 -1.68 0.07
CA VAL A 105 -5.08 -0.39 0.06
C VAL A 105 -4.71 0.01 1.48
N ARG A 106 -3.48 0.45 1.68
CA ARG A 106 -3.06 1.19 2.87
C ARG A 106 -3.02 2.68 2.55
N LEU A 107 -3.87 3.45 3.24
CA LEU A 107 -4.01 4.88 2.99
C LEU A 107 -4.31 5.65 4.27
N ARG A 108 -4.14 6.95 4.20
CA ARG A 108 -4.55 7.93 5.21
C ARG A 108 -5.47 8.94 4.54
N PHE A 109 -6.60 9.25 5.20
CA PHE A 109 -7.41 10.40 4.84
C PHE A 109 -6.81 11.66 5.44
N ASP A 110 -6.23 12.53 4.62
CA ASP A 110 -5.76 13.86 5.04
C ASP A 110 -6.94 14.82 5.24
N THR A 111 -8.06 14.56 4.56
CA THR A 111 -9.33 15.23 4.80
C THR A 111 -10.46 14.22 4.63
N LEU A 112 -11.10 13.87 5.75
CA LEU A 112 -12.23 12.96 5.76
C LEU A 112 -13.51 13.70 5.37
N GLN A 113 -14.25 13.17 4.39
CA GLN A 113 -15.47 13.80 3.89
C GLN A 113 -16.56 12.76 3.67
N THR A 114 -17.79 13.10 4.07
CA THR A 114 -18.98 12.30 3.74
C THR A 114 -19.11 12.12 2.24
N ASN A 115 -19.46 10.91 1.81
CA ASN A 115 -19.57 10.47 0.41
C ASN A 115 -18.24 10.37 -0.37
N ALA A 116 -17.10 10.45 0.31
CA ALA A 116 -15.82 10.24 -0.35
C ALA A 116 -15.74 8.79 -0.84
N MET A 117 -15.42 8.64 -2.13
CA MET A 117 -15.19 7.36 -2.80
C MET A 117 -13.79 7.42 -3.37
N VAL A 118 -12.90 6.57 -2.85
CA VAL A 118 -11.45 6.84 -2.89
C VAL A 118 -10.61 5.78 -3.56
N PHE A 119 -11.15 4.58 -3.75
CA PHE A 119 -10.55 3.55 -4.58
C PHE A 119 -11.60 2.54 -5.02
N GLY A 120 -11.38 1.92 -6.17
CA GLY A 120 -12.33 0.97 -6.72
C GLY A 120 -12.08 0.59 -8.17
N LEU A 121 -13.05 -0.14 -8.71
CA LEU A 121 -13.18 -0.46 -10.13
C LEU A 121 -14.23 0.46 -10.74
N ILE A 122 -13.86 1.14 -11.83
CA ILE A 122 -14.69 2.18 -12.48
C ILE A 122 -14.99 1.83 -13.93
N ASP A 123 -16.17 2.20 -14.41
CA ASP A 123 -16.56 2.05 -15.82
C ASP A 123 -16.22 3.29 -16.67
N SER A 124 -15.82 4.40 -16.03
CA SER A 124 -15.44 5.65 -16.66
C SER A 124 -14.52 6.44 -15.75
N VAL A 125 -13.51 7.07 -16.36
CA VAL A 125 -12.48 7.85 -15.66
C VAL A 125 -12.94 9.28 -15.32
N SER A 126 -14.02 9.74 -15.94
CA SER A 126 -14.63 11.01 -15.55
C SER A 126 -15.35 10.82 -14.22
N ALA A 127 -14.87 11.47 -13.16
CA ALA A 127 -15.58 11.50 -11.88
C ALA A 127 -17.00 12.05 -12.13
N ALA A 128 -18.00 11.19 -12.00
CA ALA A 128 -19.41 11.57 -12.05
C ALA A 128 -19.97 11.66 -10.63
N SER A 129 -21.14 12.28 -10.51
CA SER A 129 -21.84 12.32 -9.23
C SER A 129 -22.52 10.98 -8.97
N GLY A 130 -22.56 10.59 -7.70
CA GLY A 130 -23.19 9.33 -7.29
C GLY A 130 -22.37 8.08 -7.64
N PHE A 131 -23.07 6.97 -7.87
CA PHE A 131 -22.47 5.62 -7.95
C PHE A 131 -22.50 5.01 -9.36
N GLY A 132 -23.19 5.62 -10.31
CA GLY A 132 -23.56 5.00 -11.59
C GLY A 132 -22.38 4.66 -12.51
N HIS A 133 -21.18 5.17 -12.21
CA HIS A 133 -19.94 4.90 -12.94
C HIS A 133 -18.98 3.96 -12.19
N LEU A 134 -19.43 3.41 -11.05
CA LEU A 134 -18.64 2.56 -10.17
C LEU A 134 -19.10 1.12 -10.34
N SER A 135 -18.16 0.22 -10.53
CA SER A 135 -18.43 -1.22 -10.45
C SER A 135 -18.25 -1.71 -9.03
N GLY A 136 -17.24 -1.22 -8.31
CA GLY A 136 -17.01 -1.54 -6.89
C GLY A 136 -16.14 -0.49 -6.21
N THR A 137 -16.51 -0.02 -5.02
CA THR A 137 -15.78 1.01 -4.28
C THR A 137 -16.00 0.90 -2.77
N LEU A 138 -15.12 1.54 -2.01
CA LEU A 138 -15.40 2.00 -0.65
C LEU A 138 -16.08 3.38 -0.67
N ARG A 139 -16.96 3.65 0.30
CA ARG A 139 -17.56 4.97 0.54
C ARG A 139 -17.37 5.37 2.01
N VAL A 140 -16.99 6.62 2.26
CA VAL A 140 -17.14 7.24 3.58
C VAL A 140 -18.61 7.63 3.76
N VAL A 141 -19.32 6.98 4.69
CA VAL A 141 -20.76 7.20 4.94
C VAL A 141 -20.98 8.43 5.80
N SER A 142 -20.16 8.64 6.83
CA SER A 142 -20.17 9.84 7.67
C SER A 142 -18.74 10.31 7.87
N GLY A 143 -18.43 11.52 7.42
CA GLY A 143 -17.11 12.12 7.63
C GLY A 143 -16.89 12.62 9.06
N GLU A 144 -17.96 12.98 9.78
CA GLU A 144 -17.89 13.44 11.18
C GLU A 144 -17.72 12.28 12.16
N GLU A 145 -18.46 11.19 11.94
CA GLU A 145 -18.35 9.97 12.75
C GLU A 145 -17.24 9.03 12.25
N GLY A 146 -16.70 9.34 11.07
CA GLY A 146 -15.69 8.56 10.39
C GLY A 146 -16.14 7.13 10.13
N THR A 147 -17.29 6.93 9.49
CA THR A 147 -17.76 5.57 9.18
C THR A 147 -17.63 5.24 7.71
N ILE A 148 -17.28 3.98 7.39
CA ILE A 148 -17.17 3.49 6.01
C ILE A 148 -18.26 2.47 5.67
N GLY A 149 -18.61 2.48 4.39
CA GLY A 149 -19.54 1.62 3.69
C GLY A 149 -18.91 1.09 2.40
N TYR A 150 -19.60 0.21 1.70
CA TYR A 150 -19.20 -0.20 0.35
C TYR A 150 -20.37 -0.16 -0.62
N TYR A 151 -20.02 -0.08 -1.89
CA TYR A 151 -20.93 -0.16 -3.01
C TYR A 151 -20.30 -1.01 -4.10
N GLY A 152 -21.10 -1.87 -4.72
CA GLY A 152 -20.78 -2.61 -5.91
C GLY A 152 -22.02 -2.75 -6.80
N ARG A 153 -21.80 -3.01 -8.08
CA ARG A 153 -22.86 -3.17 -9.07
C ARG A 153 -22.61 -4.44 -9.84
N THR A 154 -23.67 -5.19 -10.07
CA THR A 154 -23.62 -6.46 -10.78
C THR A 154 -23.96 -6.27 -12.27
N ASP A 155 -23.52 -7.21 -13.11
CA ASP A 155 -23.81 -7.25 -14.54
C ASP A 155 -25.32 -7.37 -14.85
N SER A 156 -26.10 -7.89 -13.91
CA SER A 156 -27.57 -7.91 -13.96
C SER A 156 -28.23 -6.54 -13.70
N GLY A 157 -27.43 -5.52 -13.34
CA GLY A 157 -27.89 -4.16 -13.00
C GLY A 157 -28.34 -3.99 -11.56
N GLY A 158 -28.16 -4.99 -10.70
CA GLY A 158 -28.45 -4.90 -9.26
C GLY A 158 -27.30 -4.25 -8.49
N ASP A 159 -27.64 -3.37 -7.54
CA ASP A 159 -26.70 -2.77 -6.59
C ASP A 159 -26.47 -3.70 -5.39
N ILE A 160 -25.20 -3.98 -5.09
CA ILE A 160 -24.76 -4.60 -3.83
C ILE A 160 -24.15 -3.49 -2.98
N SER A 161 -24.89 -2.99 -2.00
CA SER A 161 -24.40 -1.91 -1.16
C SER A 161 -24.72 -2.11 0.29
N ARG A 162 -23.87 -1.55 1.14
CA ARG A 162 -24.17 -1.37 2.56
C ARG A 162 -24.04 0.10 2.91
N GLY A 163 -25.20 0.75 2.96
CA GLY A 163 -25.33 2.20 3.15
C GLY A 163 -25.24 2.69 4.59
N SER A 164 -25.33 1.80 5.60
CA SER A 164 -25.14 2.13 7.00
C SER A 164 -23.66 1.92 7.37
N GLY A 165 -22.93 3.00 7.64
CA GLY A 165 -21.52 2.94 8.02
C GLY A 165 -21.29 1.95 9.16
N PHE A 166 -20.26 1.12 9.04
CA PHE A 166 -20.14 -0.07 9.90
C PHE A 166 -18.73 -0.31 10.46
N MET A 167 -17.73 0.42 9.99
CA MET A 167 -16.40 0.47 10.60
C MET A 167 -16.03 1.93 10.83
N ALA A 168 -15.49 2.23 12.02
CA ALA A 168 -15.00 3.55 12.36
C ALA A 168 -13.57 3.74 11.85
N ILE A 169 -13.28 4.91 11.31
CA ILE A 169 -12.00 5.37 10.80
C ILE A 169 -11.76 6.80 11.31
N SER A 170 -10.50 7.15 11.51
CA SER A 170 -10.04 8.48 11.88
C SER A 170 -9.35 9.13 10.69
N GLY A 171 -9.55 10.45 10.52
CA GLY A 171 -8.68 11.24 9.64
C GLY A 171 -7.30 11.38 10.26
N GLY A 172 -6.25 11.41 9.44
CA GLY A 172 -4.87 11.63 9.90
C GLY A 172 -4.08 10.38 10.30
N GLU A 173 -4.68 9.20 10.31
CA GLU A 173 -3.98 7.93 10.58
C GLU A 173 -3.99 7.01 9.35
N PHE A 174 -2.93 6.22 9.18
CA PHE A 174 -2.92 5.17 8.17
C PHE A 174 -3.83 4.03 8.59
N ILE A 175 -4.62 3.57 7.63
CA ILE A 175 -5.54 2.45 7.78
C ILE A 175 -5.35 1.49 6.61
N ASP A 176 -5.53 0.21 6.89
CA ASP A 176 -5.55 -0.83 5.88
C ASP A 176 -7.00 -1.17 5.56
N ILE A 177 -7.39 -1.09 4.30
CA ILE A 177 -8.76 -1.36 3.89
C ILE A 177 -8.74 -2.30 2.69
N ALA A 178 -9.68 -3.23 2.63
CA ALA A 178 -9.97 -3.98 1.42
C ALA A 178 -11.44 -3.94 1.04
N ILE A 179 -11.72 -4.00 -0.26
CA ILE A 179 -12.99 -4.46 -0.81
C ILE A 179 -12.74 -5.79 -1.51
N ARG A 180 -13.67 -6.73 -1.37
CA ARG A 180 -13.56 -8.05 -1.97
C ARG A 180 -14.91 -8.53 -2.47
N PHE A 181 -14.88 -9.20 -3.61
CA PHE A 181 -16.04 -9.78 -4.26
C PHE A 181 -15.76 -11.23 -4.62
N SER A 182 -16.78 -12.08 -4.49
CA SER A 182 -16.79 -13.43 -5.02
C SER A 182 -18.18 -13.76 -5.52
N ASP A 183 -18.29 -14.30 -6.71
CA ASP A 183 -19.41 -15.12 -7.12
C ASP A 183 -19.21 -16.50 -6.46
N THR A 184 -20.02 -16.82 -5.44
CA THR A 184 -19.78 -17.97 -4.56
C THR A 184 -20.42 -19.26 -5.09
N ASP A 185 -21.58 -19.14 -5.73
CA ASP A 185 -22.24 -20.19 -6.49
C ASP A 185 -23.16 -19.56 -7.57
N ASN A 186 -23.77 -20.36 -8.44
CA ASN A 186 -24.65 -19.88 -9.52
C ASN A 186 -25.88 -19.08 -9.04
N ASN A 187 -26.02 -18.78 -7.74
CA ASN A 187 -27.17 -18.08 -7.18
C ASN A 187 -26.82 -17.18 -5.96
N SER A 188 -25.54 -16.88 -5.74
CA SER A 188 -25.12 -16.01 -4.66
C SER A 188 -23.77 -15.35 -4.93
N SER A 189 -23.66 -14.09 -4.53
CA SER A 189 -22.42 -13.35 -4.57
C SER A 189 -22.13 -12.74 -3.20
N ALA A 190 -20.88 -12.76 -2.79
CA ALA A 190 -20.39 -12.14 -1.58
C ALA A 190 -19.67 -10.83 -1.93
N TYR A 191 -20.08 -9.73 -1.33
CA TYR A 191 -19.34 -8.47 -1.35
C TYR A 191 -19.07 -8.04 0.08
N ASP A 192 -17.82 -7.72 0.38
CA ASP A 192 -17.36 -7.44 1.73
C ASP A 192 -16.31 -6.33 1.70
N ALA A 193 -16.27 -5.54 2.78
CA ALA A 193 -15.17 -4.65 3.06
C ALA A 193 -14.54 -5.01 4.40
N TRP A 194 -13.22 -4.94 4.43
CA TRP A 194 -12.42 -5.25 5.59
C TRP A 194 -11.61 -4.03 6.01
N LEU A 195 -11.54 -3.75 7.32
CA LEU A 195 -10.68 -2.74 7.92
C LEU A 195 -9.67 -3.44 8.85
N GLY A 196 -8.40 -3.18 8.61
CA GLY A 196 -7.31 -3.64 9.45
C GLY A 196 -7.19 -2.82 10.72
N ASN A 197 -7.22 -3.53 11.86
CA ASN A 197 -6.93 -3.00 13.19
C ASN A 197 -5.81 -3.84 13.83
N GLY A 198 -4.68 -3.98 13.12
CA GLY A 198 -3.63 -4.96 13.45
C GLY A 198 -4.09 -6.41 13.17
N GLU A 199 -3.74 -7.37 14.04
CA GLU A 199 -4.06 -8.80 13.85
C GLU A 199 -5.57 -9.12 13.86
N ASN A 200 -6.43 -8.21 14.31
CA ASN A 200 -7.87 -8.41 14.49
C ASN A 200 -8.71 -7.53 13.54
N GLY A 201 -8.43 -7.61 12.24
CA GLY A 201 -9.21 -6.87 11.25
C GLY A 201 -10.70 -7.24 11.29
N GLN A 202 -11.56 -6.24 11.07
CA GLN A 202 -13.01 -6.39 11.04
C GLN A 202 -13.48 -6.51 9.60
N SER A 203 -14.35 -7.48 9.33
CA SER A 203 -15.09 -7.58 8.06
C SER A 203 -16.54 -7.30 8.26
N HIS A 204 -17.18 -6.81 7.22
CA HIS A 204 -18.62 -6.65 7.22
C HIS A 204 -19.18 -6.94 5.83
N GLY A 205 -19.37 -8.22 5.54
CA GLY A 205 -19.92 -8.68 4.27
C GLY A 205 -21.43 -8.80 4.30
N GLY A 206 -22.00 -8.89 3.11
CA GLY A 206 -23.33 -9.45 2.89
C GLY A 206 -23.25 -10.53 1.81
N THR A 207 -24.00 -11.62 1.99
CA THR A 207 -24.30 -12.55 0.89
C THR A 207 -25.58 -12.06 0.23
N TRP A 208 -25.52 -11.81 -1.07
CA TRP A 208 -26.70 -11.42 -1.85
C TRP A 208 -27.23 -12.64 -2.59
N ASN A 209 -28.48 -13.02 -2.31
CA ASN A 209 -29.14 -14.17 -2.91
C ASN A 209 -29.97 -13.72 -4.12
N GLY A 210 -29.69 -14.29 -5.30
CA GLY A 210 -30.31 -13.94 -6.58
C GLY A 210 -29.53 -14.60 -7.72
N ALA A 211 -30.06 -14.61 -8.94
CA ALA A 211 -29.34 -15.17 -10.09
C ALA A 211 -27.89 -14.66 -10.12
N SER A 212 -26.90 -15.56 -10.23
CA SER A 212 -25.47 -15.21 -10.27
C SER A 212 -25.27 -14.01 -11.18
N ALA A 213 -24.75 -12.94 -10.60
CA ALA A 213 -24.49 -11.72 -11.32
C ALA A 213 -23.06 -11.35 -11.02
N GLY A 214 -22.18 -11.55 -11.99
CA GLY A 214 -20.80 -11.12 -11.89
C GLY A 214 -20.76 -9.62 -11.62
N MET A 215 -19.61 -9.12 -11.17
CA MET A 215 -19.42 -7.68 -11.09
C MET A 215 -19.62 -7.04 -12.46
N GLN A 216 -20.27 -5.88 -12.48
CA GLN A 216 -20.43 -5.11 -13.69
C GLN A 216 -19.07 -4.83 -14.33
N ALA A 217 -19.01 -4.98 -15.65
CA ALA A 217 -17.82 -4.66 -16.43
C ALA A 217 -17.28 -3.26 -16.10
N PHE A 218 -15.97 -3.18 -15.95
CA PHE A 218 -15.22 -1.98 -15.60
C PHE A 218 -14.11 -1.73 -16.62
N GLN A 219 -13.72 -0.48 -16.76
CA GLN A 219 -12.68 -0.01 -17.68
C GLN A 219 -11.33 0.18 -17.01
N SER A 220 -11.30 0.44 -15.70
CA SER A 220 -10.04 0.69 -15.00
C SER A 220 -10.14 0.38 -13.50
N LEU A 221 -9.01 0.10 -12.88
CA LEU A 221 -8.80 0.34 -11.44
C LEU A 221 -8.48 1.83 -11.22
N ALA A 222 -9.01 2.43 -10.16
CA ALA A 222 -8.74 3.82 -9.84
C ALA A 222 -8.58 4.10 -8.34
N LEU A 223 -7.80 5.15 -8.03
CA LEU A 223 -7.48 5.65 -6.69
C LEU A 223 -7.60 7.19 -6.68
N GLY A 224 -8.03 7.79 -5.58
CA GLY A 224 -8.22 9.25 -5.49
C GLY A 224 -9.68 9.66 -5.65
N ARG A 225 -9.97 10.78 -6.32
CA ARG A 225 -11.34 11.29 -6.44
C ARG A 225 -12.16 10.49 -7.44
N LEU A 226 -12.98 9.57 -6.93
CA LEU A 226 -13.93 8.82 -7.75
C LEU A 226 -15.32 9.44 -7.81
N ASN A 227 -15.68 10.31 -6.86
CA ASN A 227 -16.99 11.00 -6.85
C ASN A 227 -16.79 12.52 -7.01
N SER A 228 -17.53 13.13 -7.93
CA SER A 228 -17.47 14.59 -8.16
C SER A 228 -17.94 15.40 -6.95
N ASP A 229 -18.73 14.83 -6.05
CA ASP A 229 -19.33 15.55 -4.91
C ASP A 229 -18.35 15.77 -3.74
N THR A 230 -17.15 15.19 -3.80
CA THR A 230 -16.16 15.26 -2.72
C THR A 230 -14.79 15.68 -3.23
N SER A 231 -13.96 16.16 -2.32
CA SER A 231 -12.58 16.58 -2.55
C SER A 231 -11.66 16.04 -1.46
N ALA A 232 -11.95 14.81 -0.98
CA ALA A 232 -11.12 14.14 0.01
C ALA A 232 -9.68 14.04 -0.48
N LYS A 233 -8.75 14.40 0.41
CA LYS A 233 -7.31 14.32 0.17
C LYS A 233 -6.76 13.06 0.80
N LEU A 234 -5.82 12.42 0.13
CA LEU A 234 -5.31 11.12 0.50
C LEU A 234 -3.79 11.09 0.49
N THR A 235 -3.24 10.33 1.42
CA THR A 235 -1.88 9.82 1.31
C THR A 235 -1.96 8.29 1.21
N ILE A 236 -1.33 7.70 0.19
CA ILE A 236 -1.39 6.26 -0.11
C ILE A 236 0.00 5.67 0.10
N ASP A 237 0.09 4.58 0.85
CA ASP A 237 1.33 3.85 1.13
C ASP A 237 1.46 2.64 0.21
N GLU A 238 0.38 1.88 0.02
CA GLU A 238 0.45 0.65 -0.76
C GLU A 238 -0.91 0.27 -1.34
N VAL A 239 -0.88 -0.33 -2.53
CA VAL A 239 -2.07 -0.83 -3.23
C VAL A 239 -1.79 -2.22 -3.76
N ARG A 240 -2.73 -3.14 -3.59
CA ARG A 240 -2.65 -4.52 -4.11
C ARG A 240 -3.98 -4.99 -4.66
N LEU A 241 -3.95 -5.61 -5.83
CA LEU A 241 -5.10 -6.26 -6.45
C LEU A 241 -4.82 -7.75 -6.60
N TYR A 242 -5.75 -8.55 -6.10
CA TYR A 242 -5.74 -10.01 -6.20
C TYR A 242 -6.89 -10.50 -7.08
N ASP A 243 -6.66 -11.56 -7.85
CA ASP A 243 -7.69 -12.29 -8.62
C ASP A 243 -8.38 -13.38 -7.78
N ALA A 244 -8.55 -13.10 -6.50
CA ALA A 244 -9.20 -14.00 -5.55
C ALA A 244 -9.92 -13.22 -4.44
N PHE A 245 -10.91 -13.84 -3.84
CA PHE A 245 -11.50 -13.40 -2.59
C PHE A 245 -10.60 -13.85 -1.43
N LEU A 246 -9.86 -12.91 -0.83
CA LEU A 246 -8.96 -13.22 0.28
C LEU A 246 -9.73 -13.32 1.60
N SER A 247 -9.29 -14.22 2.48
CA SER A 247 -9.80 -14.38 3.84
C SER A 247 -9.32 -13.27 4.77
N ASN A 248 -9.95 -13.13 5.95
CA ASN A 248 -9.52 -12.15 6.96
C ASN A 248 -8.11 -12.45 7.48
N GLU A 249 -7.75 -13.73 7.57
CA GLU A 249 -6.42 -14.14 8.00
C GLU A 249 -5.36 -13.70 6.97
N GLN A 250 -5.63 -13.89 5.68
CA GLN A 250 -4.74 -13.43 4.62
C GLN A 250 -4.59 -11.90 4.64
N LEU A 251 -5.70 -11.17 4.80
CA LEU A 251 -5.69 -9.71 4.91
C LEU A 251 -4.94 -9.21 6.15
N ALA A 252 -5.15 -9.83 7.30
CA ALA A 252 -4.42 -9.51 8.53
C ALA A 252 -2.91 -9.75 8.38
N GLN A 253 -2.51 -10.81 7.68
CA GLN A 253 -1.10 -11.09 7.41
C GLN A 253 -0.47 -10.10 6.42
N ILE A 254 -1.23 -9.57 5.46
CA ILE A 254 -0.77 -8.47 4.60
C ILE A 254 -0.54 -7.22 5.45
N SER A 255 -1.53 -6.84 6.27
CA SER A 255 -1.47 -5.65 7.14
C SER A 255 -0.37 -5.71 8.19
N ALA A 256 -0.14 -6.86 8.83
CA ALA A 256 0.92 -7.01 9.82
C ALA A 256 2.35 -6.79 9.24
N ARG A 257 2.48 -6.77 7.91
CA ARG A 257 3.76 -6.61 7.20
C ARG A 257 3.94 -5.24 6.57
N ALA A 258 2.86 -4.51 6.32
CA ALA A 258 2.94 -3.12 5.89
C ALA A 258 3.71 -2.36 6.97
N ILE A 259 4.88 -1.85 6.60
CA ILE A 259 6.03 -1.54 7.47
C ILE A 259 5.65 -0.66 8.68
N PRO A 260 6.35 -0.79 9.83
CA PRO A 260 6.12 0.05 11.00
C PRO A 260 6.32 1.52 10.65
N GLU A 261 5.55 2.41 11.29
CA GLU A 261 5.81 3.86 11.30
C GLU A 261 7.32 4.13 11.31
N PRO A 262 7.86 5.02 10.45
CA PRO A 262 9.24 5.44 10.60
C PRO A 262 9.37 6.02 12.01
N ALA A 263 10.07 5.29 12.89
CA ALA A 263 10.28 5.72 14.26
C ALA A 263 10.82 7.15 14.22
N ALA A 264 10.01 8.08 14.74
CA ALA A 264 10.36 9.49 14.79
C ALA A 264 11.77 9.62 15.38
N GLY A 265 12.75 9.96 14.53
CA GLY A 265 14.12 10.28 14.96
C GLY A 265 15.21 9.21 14.79
N THR A 266 15.06 8.18 13.95
CA THR A 266 16.24 7.32 13.62
C THR A 266 16.94 7.81 12.36
N THR A 267 17.71 8.89 12.50
CA THR A 267 18.68 9.31 11.48
C THR A 267 19.64 8.13 11.20
N ILE A 268 19.79 7.79 9.93
CA ILE A 268 20.70 6.76 9.43
C ILE A 268 22.15 7.13 9.81
N ALA A 269 22.58 6.75 11.00
CA ALA A 269 23.96 6.86 11.48
C ALA A 269 24.78 5.58 11.22
N ALA A 270 24.17 4.56 10.58
CA ALA A 270 24.79 3.24 10.42
C ALA A 270 25.81 3.15 9.27
N VAL A 271 25.86 4.12 8.34
CA VAL A 271 26.81 4.07 7.21
C VAL A 271 28.15 4.76 7.51
N CYS A 272 28.21 5.65 8.51
CA CYS A 272 29.47 6.36 8.84
C CYS A 272 30.43 5.59 9.76
N LEU A 273 30.01 4.48 10.38
CA LEU A 273 30.88 3.75 11.32
C LEU A 273 31.88 2.81 10.63
N LEU A 274 31.65 2.39 9.39
CA LEU A 274 32.61 1.54 8.65
C LEU A 274 33.72 2.33 7.92
N ALA A 275 33.47 3.59 7.54
CA ALA A 275 34.50 4.44 6.94
C ALA A 275 35.58 4.87 7.95
N GLY A 276 35.22 5.00 9.24
CA GLY A 276 36.15 5.38 10.31
C GLY A 276 37.14 4.29 10.71
N ILE A 277 36.80 3.01 10.52
CA ILE A 277 37.66 1.89 10.94
C ILE A 277 38.69 1.52 9.85
N LEU A 278 38.39 1.75 8.56
CA LEU A 278 39.37 1.55 7.48
C LEU A 278 40.37 2.72 7.32
N GLY A 279 40.01 3.95 7.69
CA GLY A 279 40.91 5.11 7.60
C GLY A 279 42.02 5.15 8.66
N ALA A 280 41.85 4.45 9.79
CA ALA A 280 42.80 4.50 10.91
C ALA A 280 44.00 3.52 10.75
N ARG A 281 43.96 2.58 9.80
CA ARG A 281 45.04 1.59 9.62
C ARG A 281 46.16 2.00 8.66
N HIS A 282 46.01 3.10 7.90
CA HIS A 282 47.03 3.52 6.93
C HIS A 282 47.92 4.71 7.36
N ARG A 283 47.71 5.30 8.54
CA ARG A 283 48.50 6.46 9.04
C ARG A 283 49.46 6.15 10.21
N ARG A 284 49.80 4.88 10.44
CA ARG A 284 50.78 4.45 11.47
C ARG A 284 52.02 3.79 10.87
N ARG A 285 52.59 4.37 9.81
CA ARG A 285 53.95 4.04 9.31
C ARG A 285 54.54 5.24 8.57
N ARG A 286 54.86 6.31 9.30
CA ARG A 286 55.83 7.34 8.92
C ARG A 286 56.01 8.29 10.10
N ARG A 287 56.90 7.92 11.01
CA ARG A 287 57.63 8.81 11.93
C ARG A 287 58.61 7.95 12.73
N GLN A 288 59.78 7.76 12.15
CA GLN A 288 61.02 7.49 12.88
C GLN A 288 62.16 7.89 11.93
N HIS A 289 63.14 8.62 12.47
CA HIS A 289 64.23 9.37 11.79
C HIS A 289 63.77 10.67 11.13
N ASP A 290 64.21 11.89 11.51
CA ASP A 290 65.38 12.34 12.25
C ASP A 290 65.08 13.67 12.97
N ASP A 291 65.56 13.80 14.21
CA ASP A 291 65.82 15.08 14.88
C ASP A 291 67.31 15.10 15.21
N ALA A 292 68.07 16.06 14.66
CA ALA A 292 69.32 16.53 15.25
C ALA A 292 69.67 17.91 14.67
N GLU A 293 69.73 18.89 15.57
CA GLU A 293 70.72 19.99 15.63
C GLU A 293 70.72 21.03 14.47
N SER A 294 70.88 22.33 14.65
CA SER A 294 71.30 23.19 15.76
C SER A 294 71.10 24.66 15.36
N CYS A 295 71.06 25.54 16.37
CA CYS A 295 71.60 26.91 16.40
C CYS A 295 71.40 27.90 15.22
N ASN A 296 70.63 28.95 15.55
CA ASN A 296 70.76 30.38 15.18
C ASN A 296 72.23 30.91 15.14
N PRO A 297 72.58 32.17 14.70
CA PRO A 297 71.74 33.32 14.29
C PRO A 297 72.32 34.24 13.15
N LEU A 298 71.67 35.40 12.93
CA LEU A 298 72.14 36.67 12.26
C LEU A 298 72.25 36.59 10.72
N THR A 299 71.75 37.52 9.91
CA THR A 299 71.37 38.96 10.00
C THR A 299 70.17 39.25 9.11
#